data_AF-A0A6I6IQE1-F1
#
_entry.id   AF-A0A6I6IQE1-F1
#
_cell.length_a   1.000
_cell.length_b   1.000
_cell.length_c   1.000
_cell.angle_alpha   90.00
_cell.angle_beta   90.00
_cell.angle_gamma   90.00
#
_symmetry.space_group_name_H-M   'P 1'
#
loop_
_entity.id
_entity.type
_entity.pdbx_description
1 polymer ?
#
loop_
_entity_poly.entity_id
_entity_poly.type
_entity_poly.pdbx_seq_one_letter_code
_entity_poly.pdbx_strand_id
1 'polypeptide(L)'
;MSGDTLVGSRIRERRVMLGVKQSELARQAGISPSYLNLIEHNRRRIGGKTLLTLAELLKVEPTQLSEGAEATLLNALRVAAQSDEDTSAELERTEEFAGRFPGWAQLLIKLMQRSEALEQTVKTLTDRLANDPQLAASLHDVISTVTAIRSTASILVDTKTLEPEWQARFHRNINEDSRRLAEGAEALVRYLEAAPDTDEEIRSPLDEMHAYLAAKDYSIPEVESSVGDARIGAIVAQAEELASDGARHLAERWLHQCYRDAQALPLSDLREAIARHGLDPEALAEALDLGLPLLFRRLAMLPSKEFGPIGLVSCDASGTFLFRKPVPGFSIPQGAGACSLWPLFGALLNPLTAHVAPLLQAGRNQMPVMSYAVAETVSPSRFSAAPGLTALMLLLPGRVADDRQEPRVVGATCRVCPVTTCGARREPSLLGEGF
;
A
#
# COMPACT_ATOMS: atom_id res chain seq x y z
N MET A 1 27.63 -11.68 16.80
CA MET A 1 28.17 -13.04 16.51
C MET A 1 28.42 -13.10 15.01
N SER A 2 29.66 -13.38 14.61
CA SER A 2 30.15 -13.20 13.25
C SER A 2 29.41 -14.10 12.27
N GLY A 3 28.66 -13.49 11.34
CA GLY A 3 28.01 -14.20 10.24
C GLY A 3 29.06 -14.96 9.44
N ASP A 4 29.00 -16.29 9.50
CA ASP A 4 29.85 -17.15 8.68
C ASP A 4 29.39 -16.98 7.24
N THR A 5 30.12 -16.14 6.53
CA THR A 5 29.86 -15.77 5.15
C THR A 5 29.94 -17.06 4.31
N LEU A 6 28.85 -17.47 3.66
CA LEU A 6 28.73 -18.69 2.83
C LEU A 6 29.57 -18.64 1.52
N VAL A 7 30.70 -17.94 1.55
CA VAL A 7 31.63 -17.71 0.43
C VAL A 7 32.10 -19.02 -0.18
N GLY A 8 32.41 -20.01 0.67
CA GLY A 8 32.84 -21.33 0.25
C GLY A 8 31.80 -22.07 -0.57
N SER A 9 30.55 -22.03 -0.11
CA SER A 9 29.42 -22.66 -0.80
C SER A 9 29.22 -22.04 -2.19
N ARG A 10 29.34 -20.71 -2.31
CA ARG A 10 29.23 -19.98 -3.59
C ARG A 10 30.36 -20.31 -4.56
N ILE A 11 31.60 -20.40 -4.06
CA ILE A 11 32.76 -20.82 -4.85
C ILE A 11 32.53 -22.22 -5.41
N ARG A 12 32.11 -23.17 -4.56
CA ARG A 12 31.81 -24.55 -4.97
C ARG A 12 30.74 -24.59 -6.05
N GLU A 13 29.68 -23.82 -5.86
CA GLU A 13 28.55 -23.84 -6.77
C GLU A 13 28.88 -23.23 -8.13
N ARG A 14 29.55 -22.07 -8.13
CA ARG A 14 29.99 -21.44 -9.38
C ARG A 14 30.97 -22.34 -10.13
N ARG A 15 31.84 -23.05 -9.40
CA ARG A 15 32.72 -24.08 -9.97
C ARG A 15 31.93 -25.21 -10.63
N VAL A 16 30.88 -25.72 -9.97
CA VAL A 16 30.01 -26.78 -10.50
C VAL A 16 29.25 -26.31 -11.74
N MET A 17 28.71 -25.09 -11.74
CA MET A 17 28.02 -24.49 -12.91
C MET A 17 28.94 -24.38 -14.12
N LEU A 18 30.22 -24.04 -13.91
CA LEU A 18 31.22 -23.96 -14.98
C LEU A 18 31.79 -25.32 -15.39
N GLY A 19 31.35 -26.43 -14.76
CA GLY A 19 31.84 -27.77 -15.05
C GLY A 19 33.31 -28.00 -14.65
N VAL A 20 33.87 -27.16 -13.77
CA VAL A 20 35.30 -27.21 -13.40
C VAL A 20 35.50 -28.19 -12.23
N LYS A 21 36.52 -29.06 -12.34
CA LYS A 21 36.90 -29.97 -11.25
C LYS A 21 37.57 -29.20 -10.10
N GLN A 22 37.31 -29.58 -8.85
CA GLN A 22 37.90 -28.92 -7.67
C GLN A 22 39.44 -28.90 -7.71
N SER A 23 40.07 -30.01 -8.11
CA SER A 23 41.53 -30.10 -8.27
C SER A 23 42.07 -29.14 -9.35
N GLU A 24 41.30 -28.92 -10.41
CA GLU A 24 41.68 -28.01 -11.50
C GLU A 24 41.61 -26.55 -11.06
N LEU A 25 40.52 -26.17 -10.40
CA LEU A 25 40.38 -24.81 -9.86
C LEU A 25 41.47 -24.51 -8.82
N ALA A 26 41.79 -25.47 -7.94
CA ALA A 26 42.85 -25.32 -6.95
C ALA A 26 44.22 -25.08 -7.61
N ARG A 27 44.53 -25.85 -8.66
CA ARG A 27 45.77 -25.71 -9.44
C ARG A 27 45.86 -24.33 -10.12
N GLN A 28 44.78 -23.89 -10.77
CA GLN A 28 44.73 -22.58 -11.43
C GLN A 28 44.84 -21.42 -10.43
N ALA A 29 44.26 -21.58 -9.24
CA ALA A 29 44.32 -20.59 -8.16
C ALA A 29 45.64 -20.62 -7.35
N GLY A 30 46.56 -21.53 -7.67
CA GLY A 30 47.85 -21.63 -6.98
C GLY A 30 47.76 -22.13 -5.52
N ILE A 31 46.70 -22.88 -5.18
CA ILE A 31 46.47 -23.44 -3.84
C ILE A 31 46.34 -24.97 -3.87
N SER A 32 46.49 -25.64 -2.72
CA SER A 32 46.33 -27.09 -2.67
C SER A 32 44.86 -27.52 -2.79
N PRO A 33 44.54 -28.67 -3.43
CA PRO A 33 43.17 -29.17 -3.51
C PRO A 33 42.51 -29.36 -2.13
N SER A 34 43.27 -29.82 -1.14
CA SER A 34 42.79 -29.94 0.24
C SER A 34 42.46 -28.58 0.87
N TYR A 35 43.22 -27.52 0.53
CA TYR A 35 42.95 -26.18 1.01
C TYR A 35 41.69 -25.59 0.37
N LEU A 36 41.51 -25.75 -0.95
CA LEU A 36 40.26 -25.36 -1.62
C LEU A 36 39.06 -26.14 -1.08
N ASN A 37 39.21 -27.43 -0.76
CA ASN A 37 38.13 -28.23 -0.19
C ASN A 37 37.66 -27.70 1.17
N LEU A 38 38.59 -27.25 2.03
CA LEU A 38 38.26 -26.65 3.31
C LEU A 38 37.56 -25.29 3.15
N ILE A 39 37.97 -24.49 2.15
CA ILE A 39 37.31 -23.23 1.80
C ILE A 39 35.89 -23.51 1.31
N GLU A 40 35.70 -24.42 0.36
CA GLU A 40 34.41 -24.73 -0.24
C GLU A 40 33.36 -25.28 0.75
N HIS A 41 33.81 -25.87 1.86
CA HIS A 41 32.94 -26.33 2.95
C HIS A 41 32.83 -25.33 4.10
N ASN A 42 33.30 -24.08 3.91
CA ASN A 42 33.33 -23.00 4.90
C ASN A 42 34.08 -23.38 6.20
N ARG A 43 34.95 -24.39 6.17
CA ARG A 43 35.77 -24.81 7.34
C ARG A 43 36.99 -23.93 7.54
N ARG A 44 37.36 -23.12 6.55
CA ARG A 44 38.49 -22.19 6.62
C ARG A 44 38.15 -20.89 5.91
N ARG A 45 38.37 -19.76 6.59
CA ARG A 45 38.22 -18.43 6.00
C ARG A 45 39.19 -18.25 4.84
N ILE A 46 38.71 -17.59 3.80
CA ILE A 46 39.48 -17.25 2.61
C ILE A 46 40.16 -15.88 2.80
N GLY A 47 41.42 -15.77 2.41
CA GLY A 47 42.13 -14.49 2.40
C GLY A 47 41.77 -13.66 1.15
N GLY A 48 41.81 -12.33 1.25
CA GLY A 48 41.41 -11.41 0.18
C GLY A 48 42.12 -11.67 -1.16
N LYS A 49 43.42 -11.98 -1.14
CA LYS A 49 44.18 -12.33 -2.36
C LYS A 49 43.62 -13.58 -3.04
N THR A 50 43.34 -14.63 -2.27
CA THR A 50 42.79 -15.89 -2.80
C THR A 50 41.36 -15.73 -3.29
N LEU A 51 40.56 -14.89 -2.63
CA LEU A 51 39.20 -14.57 -3.05
C LEU A 51 39.19 -13.87 -4.43
N LEU A 52 40.04 -12.86 -4.62
CA LEU A 52 40.17 -12.17 -5.91
C LEU A 52 40.58 -13.13 -7.02
N THR A 53 41.58 -13.98 -6.77
CA THR A 53 42.03 -14.99 -7.75
C THR A 53 40.92 -15.99 -8.10
N LEU A 54 40.16 -16.46 -7.11
CA LEU A 54 39.05 -17.38 -7.37
C LEU A 54 37.90 -16.70 -8.10
N ALA A 55 37.58 -15.45 -7.78
CA ALA A 55 36.55 -14.67 -8.46
C ALA A 55 36.88 -14.49 -9.96
N GLU A 56 38.14 -14.17 -10.27
CA GLU A 56 38.64 -14.02 -11.62
C GLU A 56 38.55 -15.34 -12.41
N LEU A 57 38.99 -16.46 -11.83
CA LEU A 57 38.90 -17.79 -12.44
C LEU A 57 37.45 -18.27 -12.64
N LEU A 58 36.55 -17.88 -11.73
CA LEU A 58 35.13 -18.22 -11.76
C LEU A 58 34.28 -17.21 -12.56
N LYS A 59 34.91 -16.19 -13.15
CA LYS A 59 34.27 -15.14 -13.96
C LYS A 59 33.07 -14.52 -13.24
N VAL A 60 33.29 -14.07 -12.00
CA VAL A 60 32.31 -13.38 -11.16
C VAL A 60 32.99 -12.23 -10.42
N GLU A 61 32.22 -11.22 -10.05
CA GLU A 61 32.74 -10.13 -9.23
C GLU A 61 33.05 -10.64 -7.80
N PRO A 62 34.15 -10.18 -7.16
CA PRO A 62 34.50 -10.60 -5.80
C PRO A 62 33.38 -10.37 -4.78
N THR A 63 32.62 -9.28 -4.96
CA THR A 63 31.45 -8.92 -4.15
C THR A 63 30.35 -9.97 -4.23
N GLN A 64 30.12 -10.59 -5.39
CA GLN A 64 29.11 -11.66 -5.54
C GLN A 64 29.47 -12.92 -4.74
N LEU A 65 30.75 -13.17 -4.52
CA LEU A 65 31.19 -14.27 -3.65
C LEU A 65 31.13 -13.86 -2.17
N SER A 66 31.46 -12.61 -1.83
CA SER A 66 31.57 -12.14 -0.45
C SER A 66 30.29 -11.61 0.20
N GLU A 67 29.40 -10.92 -0.52
CA GLU A 67 28.44 -9.99 0.11
C GLU A 67 27.10 -10.58 0.54
N GLY A 68 26.87 -11.89 0.42
CA GLY A 68 25.58 -12.43 0.84
C GLY A 68 24.58 -12.45 -0.32
N ALA A 69 23.38 -12.98 -0.09
CA ALA A 69 22.24 -12.49 -0.83
C ALA A 69 21.87 -11.11 -0.25
N GLU A 70 21.55 -10.13 -1.10
CA GLU A 70 21.20 -8.78 -0.65
C GLU A 70 20.09 -8.81 0.41
N ALA A 71 20.23 -8.01 1.46
CA ALA A 71 19.26 -7.97 2.58
C ALA A 71 17.82 -7.72 2.10
N THR A 72 17.64 -6.91 1.05
CA THR A 72 16.35 -6.65 0.40
C THR A 72 15.74 -7.91 -0.22
N LEU A 73 16.54 -8.73 -0.89
CA LEU A 73 16.11 -9.99 -1.50
C LEU A 73 15.70 -11.00 -0.42
N LEU A 74 16.47 -11.10 0.66
CA LEU A 74 16.17 -11.98 1.80
C LEU A 74 14.88 -11.59 2.51
N ASN A 75 14.66 -10.29 2.73
CA ASN A 75 13.43 -9.81 3.32
C ASN A 75 12.22 -10.07 2.42
N ALA A 76 12.33 -9.83 1.11
CA ALA A 76 11.25 -10.10 0.16
C ALA A 76 10.86 -11.59 0.13
N LEU A 77 11.83 -12.51 0.18
CA LEU A 77 11.56 -13.95 0.26
C LEU A 77 10.90 -14.35 1.59
N ARG A 78 11.31 -13.74 2.71
CA ARG A 78 10.66 -13.99 4.01
C ARG A 78 9.21 -13.52 4.02
N VAL A 79 8.92 -12.36 3.43
CA VAL A 79 7.55 -11.87 3.26
C VAL A 79 6.73 -12.84 2.41
N ALA A 80 7.27 -13.29 1.28
CA ALA A 80 6.61 -14.29 0.42
C ALA A 80 6.32 -15.62 1.16
N ALA A 81 7.25 -16.05 2.00
CA ALA A 81 7.09 -17.26 2.81
C ALA A 81 6.07 -17.09 3.95
N GLN A 82 5.81 -15.86 4.40
CA GLN A 82 4.81 -15.58 5.45
C GLN A 82 3.42 -15.26 4.89
N SER A 83 3.31 -14.97 3.59
CA SER A 83 2.02 -14.64 2.96
C SER A 83 1.08 -15.83 2.75
N ASP A 84 1.58 -17.06 2.91
CA ASP A 84 0.81 -18.29 2.74
C ASP A 84 0.91 -19.14 4.02
N GLU A 85 -0.19 -19.26 4.77
CA GLU A 85 -0.24 -20.01 6.03
C GLU A 85 -0.19 -21.53 5.83
N ASP A 86 -0.51 -22.03 4.63
CA ASP A 86 -0.58 -23.47 4.33
C ASP A 86 0.80 -24.06 3.96
N THR A 87 1.76 -23.21 3.56
CA THR A 87 3.08 -23.64 3.09
C THR A 87 4.17 -23.37 4.14
N SER A 88 4.71 -24.42 4.76
CA SER A 88 5.80 -24.30 5.73
C SER A 88 7.18 -24.12 5.06
N ALA A 89 7.47 -22.91 4.57
CA ALA A 89 8.77 -22.59 3.99
C ALA A 89 9.88 -22.50 5.05
N GLU A 90 11.08 -22.99 4.72
CA GLU A 90 12.21 -23.06 5.66
C GLU A 90 12.91 -21.70 5.80
N LEU A 91 12.31 -20.80 6.59
CA LEU A 91 12.78 -19.41 6.78
C LEU A 91 14.26 -19.31 7.19
N GLU A 92 14.75 -20.25 8.00
CA GLU A 92 16.15 -20.32 8.44
C GLU A 92 17.15 -20.51 7.29
N ARG A 93 16.70 -21.10 6.18
CA ARG A 93 17.54 -21.41 5.00
C ARG A 93 17.36 -20.44 3.85
N THR A 94 16.68 -19.31 4.08
CA THR A 94 16.43 -18.29 3.04
C THR A 94 17.72 -17.75 2.41
N GLU A 95 18.78 -17.54 3.22
CA GLU A 95 20.08 -17.07 2.71
C GLU A 95 20.78 -18.12 1.85
N GLU A 96 20.70 -19.38 2.24
CA GLU A 96 21.19 -20.50 1.44
C GLU A 96 20.43 -20.56 0.11
N PHE A 97 19.11 -20.49 0.13
CA PHE A 97 18.26 -20.55 -1.07
C PHE A 97 18.55 -19.39 -2.03
N ALA A 98 18.58 -18.15 -1.54
CA ALA A 98 18.84 -16.97 -2.35
C ALA A 98 20.26 -16.97 -2.94
N GLY A 99 21.24 -17.43 -2.15
CA GLY A 99 22.61 -17.60 -2.64
C GLY A 99 22.76 -18.70 -3.68
N ARG A 100 22.00 -19.79 -3.54
CA ARG A 100 22.07 -20.98 -4.39
C ARG A 100 21.29 -20.85 -5.69
N PHE A 101 20.13 -20.21 -5.62
CA PHE A 101 19.18 -20.07 -6.73
C PHE A 101 18.74 -18.62 -6.94
N PRO A 102 19.64 -17.68 -7.26
CA PRO A 102 19.32 -16.26 -7.34
C PRO A 102 18.25 -15.93 -8.39
N GLY A 103 18.26 -16.61 -9.55
CA GLY A 103 17.24 -16.41 -10.58
C GLY A 103 15.84 -16.89 -10.16
N TRP A 104 15.77 -18.01 -9.43
CA TRP A 104 14.51 -18.51 -8.87
C TRP A 104 13.98 -17.63 -7.75
N ALA A 105 14.87 -17.14 -6.88
CA ALA A 105 14.52 -16.18 -5.84
C ALA A 105 13.87 -14.92 -6.44
N GLN A 106 14.45 -14.36 -7.50
CA GLN A 106 13.88 -13.19 -8.18
C GLN A 106 12.55 -13.51 -8.88
N LEU A 107 12.42 -14.68 -9.52
CA LEU A 107 11.18 -15.09 -10.17
C LEU A 107 10.03 -15.23 -9.15
N LEU A 108 10.29 -15.83 -7.98
CA LEU A 108 9.31 -15.98 -6.91
C LEU A 108 8.82 -14.62 -6.41
N ILE A 109 9.73 -13.66 -6.19
CA ILE A 109 9.36 -12.30 -5.78
C ILE A 109 8.51 -11.63 -6.86
N LYS A 110 8.87 -11.74 -8.14
CA LYS A 110 8.07 -11.18 -9.24
C LYS A 110 6.67 -11.80 -9.31
N LEU A 111 6.55 -13.10 -9.08
CA LEU A 111 5.25 -13.78 -9.05
C LEU A 111 4.40 -13.32 -7.86
N MET A 112 4.99 -13.20 -6.68
CA MET A 112 4.33 -12.67 -5.49
C MET A 112 3.81 -11.25 -5.74
N GLN A 113 4.67 -10.34 -6.23
CA GLN A 113 4.30 -8.96 -6.57
C GLN A 113 3.18 -8.91 -7.61
N ARG A 114 3.22 -9.79 -8.62
CA ARG A 114 2.15 -9.89 -9.62
C ARG A 114 0.85 -10.40 -9.00
N SER A 115 0.91 -11.36 -8.08
CA SER A 115 -0.24 -11.87 -7.36
C SER A 115 -0.88 -10.76 -6.51
N GLU A 116 -0.08 -10.02 -5.73
CA GLU A 116 -0.54 -8.89 -4.95
C GLU A 116 -1.18 -7.80 -5.82
N ALA A 117 -0.57 -7.49 -6.97
CA ALA A 117 -1.14 -6.53 -7.92
C ALA A 117 -2.49 -7.01 -8.46
N LEU A 118 -2.62 -8.29 -8.83
CA LEU A 118 -3.89 -8.87 -9.29
C LEU A 118 -4.96 -8.87 -8.20
N GLU A 119 -4.60 -9.23 -6.97
CA GLU A 119 -5.52 -9.17 -5.82
C GLU A 119 -6.00 -7.75 -5.56
N GLN A 120 -5.10 -6.77 -5.65
CA GLN A 120 -5.44 -5.36 -5.53
C GLN A 120 -6.36 -4.90 -6.66
N THR A 121 -6.13 -5.32 -7.90
CA THR A 121 -7.03 -5.06 -9.02
C THR A 121 -8.42 -5.64 -8.77
N VAL A 122 -8.51 -6.90 -8.33
CA VAL A 122 -9.79 -7.55 -8.01
C VAL A 122 -10.51 -6.79 -6.89
N LYS A 123 -9.79 -6.36 -5.86
CA LYS A 123 -10.33 -5.54 -4.77
C LYS A 123 -10.87 -4.20 -5.29
N THR A 124 -10.12 -3.49 -6.13
CA THR A 124 -10.56 -2.23 -6.75
C THR A 124 -11.81 -2.43 -7.62
N LEU A 125 -11.85 -3.49 -8.43
CA LEU A 125 -13.03 -3.83 -9.23
C LEU A 125 -14.25 -4.16 -8.35
N THR A 126 -14.03 -4.88 -7.26
CA THR A 126 -15.09 -5.24 -6.30
C THR A 126 -15.61 -4.01 -5.57
N ASP A 127 -14.72 -3.10 -5.15
CA ASP A 127 -15.08 -1.83 -4.51
C ASP A 127 -15.88 -0.94 -5.47
N ARG A 128 -15.52 -0.91 -6.76
CA ARG A 128 -16.31 -0.25 -7.81
C ARG A 128 -17.70 -0.86 -7.92
N LEU A 129 -17.78 -2.18 -8.09
CA LEU A 129 -19.07 -2.87 -8.22
C LEU A 129 -19.97 -2.64 -6.98
N ALA A 130 -19.36 -2.56 -5.80
CA ALA A 130 -20.05 -2.42 -4.53
C ALA A 130 -20.53 -0.99 -4.22
N ASN A 131 -19.86 0.03 -4.75
CA ASN A 131 -20.04 1.43 -4.37
C ASN A 131 -20.21 2.40 -5.54
N ASP A 132 -20.35 1.91 -6.78
CA ASP A 132 -20.62 2.78 -7.93
C ASP A 132 -22.08 3.29 -7.90
N PRO A 133 -22.31 4.61 -7.72
CA PRO A 133 -23.66 5.17 -7.65
C PRO A 133 -24.44 5.03 -8.97
N GLN A 134 -23.74 5.02 -10.11
CA GLN A 134 -24.31 4.90 -11.44
C GLN A 134 -24.73 3.46 -11.75
N LEU A 135 -23.93 2.48 -11.32
CA LEU A 135 -24.32 1.06 -11.37
C LEU A 135 -25.53 0.78 -10.47
N ALA A 136 -25.52 1.31 -9.24
CA ALA A 136 -26.62 1.14 -8.29
C ALA A 136 -27.92 1.81 -8.77
N ALA A 137 -27.84 2.99 -9.39
CA ALA A 137 -28.99 3.66 -10.00
C ALA A 137 -29.56 2.85 -11.17
N SER A 138 -28.69 2.35 -12.06
CA SER A 138 -29.09 1.55 -13.22
C SER A 138 -29.75 0.23 -12.82
N LEU A 139 -29.24 -0.45 -11.79
CA LEU A 139 -29.87 -1.66 -11.24
C LEU A 139 -31.24 -1.36 -10.62
N HIS A 140 -31.40 -0.25 -9.89
CA HIS A 140 -32.70 0.17 -9.35
C HIS A 140 -33.71 0.48 -10.44
N ASP A 141 -33.30 1.15 -11.53
CA ASP A 141 -34.16 1.44 -12.67
C ASP A 141 -34.67 0.16 -13.35
N VAL A 142 -33.79 -0.83 -13.53
CA VAL A 142 -34.15 -2.14 -14.07
C VAL A 142 -35.16 -2.85 -13.16
N ILE A 143 -34.89 -2.93 -11.85
CA ILE A 143 -35.80 -3.58 -10.89
C ILE A 143 -37.16 -2.88 -10.84
N SER A 144 -37.17 -1.55 -10.89
CA SER A 144 -38.40 -0.75 -10.87
C SER A 144 -39.23 -0.98 -12.13
N THR A 145 -38.57 -1.02 -13.29
CA THR A 145 -39.22 -1.26 -14.59
C THR A 145 -39.78 -2.68 -14.67
N VAL A 146 -39.02 -3.70 -14.23
CA VAL A 146 -39.51 -5.09 -14.15
C VAL A 146 -40.73 -5.19 -13.21
N THR A 147 -40.70 -4.47 -12.09
CA THR A 147 -41.82 -4.46 -11.14
C THR A 147 -43.08 -3.82 -11.75
N ALA A 148 -42.93 -2.74 -12.51
CA ALA A 148 -44.03 -2.08 -13.24
C ALA A 148 -44.65 -2.99 -14.31
N ILE A 149 -43.81 -3.69 -15.09
CA ILE A 149 -44.27 -4.67 -16.10
C ILE A 149 -45.06 -5.79 -15.41
N ARG A 150 -44.50 -6.37 -14.34
CA ARG A 150 -45.15 -7.48 -13.60
C ARG A 150 -46.50 -7.04 -13.03
N SER A 151 -46.56 -5.88 -12.40
CA SER A 151 -47.80 -5.33 -11.83
C SER A 151 -48.88 -5.13 -12.91
N THR A 152 -48.50 -4.51 -14.03
CA THR A 152 -49.41 -4.25 -15.15
C THR A 152 -49.89 -5.55 -15.81
N ALA A 153 -49.00 -6.53 -15.97
CA ALA A 153 -49.33 -7.84 -16.51
C ALA A 153 -50.27 -8.63 -15.58
N SER A 154 -50.03 -8.61 -14.26
CA SER A 154 -50.94 -9.24 -13.29
C SER A 154 -52.34 -8.65 -13.34
N ILE A 155 -52.49 -7.32 -13.45
CA ILE A 155 -53.82 -6.67 -13.56
C ILE A 155 -54.57 -7.16 -14.81
N LEU A 156 -53.87 -7.27 -15.95
CA LEU A 156 -54.43 -7.78 -17.21
C LEU A 156 -54.85 -9.25 -17.13
N VAL A 157 -54.17 -10.07 -16.32
CA VAL A 157 -54.47 -11.50 -16.15
C VAL A 157 -55.57 -11.74 -15.12
N ASP A 158 -55.54 -11.04 -13.99
CA ASP A 158 -56.43 -11.28 -12.86
C ASP A 158 -57.82 -10.64 -13.04
N THR A 159 -57.93 -9.60 -13.88
CA THR A 159 -59.19 -8.86 -14.08
C THR A 159 -59.96 -9.42 -15.29
N LYS A 160 -61.02 -10.21 -15.03
CA LYS A 160 -61.79 -10.94 -16.05
C LYS A 160 -62.54 -10.06 -17.07
N THR A 161 -62.82 -8.81 -16.75
CA THR A 161 -63.49 -7.84 -17.64
C THR A 161 -62.89 -6.46 -17.45
N LEU A 162 -62.11 -6.02 -18.44
CA LEU A 162 -61.57 -4.66 -18.55
C LEU A 162 -62.22 -3.97 -19.74
N GLU A 163 -62.51 -2.68 -19.61
CA GLU A 163 -62.96 -1.88 -20.76
C GLU A 163 -61.84 -1.79 -21.82
N PRO A 164 -62.20 -1.76 -23.12
CA PRO A 164 -61.20 -1.77 -24.21
C PRO A 164 -60.17 -0.64 -24.13
N GLU A 165 -60.56 0.54 -23.66
CA GLU A 165 -59.67 1.69 -23.51
C GLU A 165 -58.58 1.45 -22.46
N TRP A 166 -58.94 0.86 -21.31
CA TRP A 166 -58.00 0.51 -20.25
C TRP A 166 -57.06 -0.61 -20.67
N GLN A 167 -57.57 -1.62 -21.38
CA GLN A 167 -56.75 -2.69 -21.94
C GLN A 167 -55.69 -2.14 -22.93
N ALA A 168 -56.10 -1.25 -23.83
CA ALA A 168 -55.18 -0.59 -24.77
C ALA A 168 -54.13 0.28 -24.06
N ARG A 169 -54.48 0.87 -22.91
CA ARG A 169 -53.54 1.64 -22.07
C ARG A 169 -52.53 0.74 -21.37
N PHE A 170 -52.95 -0.37 -20.78
CA PHE A 170 -52.04 -1.32 -20.14
C PHE A 170 -51.07 -1.99 -21.13
N HIS A 171 -51.54 -2.32 -22.34
CA HIS A 171 -50.65 -2.82 -23.40
C HIS A 171 -49.61 -1.78 -23.83
N ARG A 172 -49.97 -0.49 -23.91
CA ARG A 172 -49.00 0.59 -24.17
C ARG A 172 -47.98 0.71 -23.04
N ASN A 173 -48.41 0.71 -21.79
CA ASN A 173 -47.51 0.79 -20.63
C ASN A 173 -46.52 -0.37 -20.63
N ILE A 174 -46.98 -1.62 -20.84
CA ILE A 174 -46.08 -2.79 -20.92
C ILE A 174 -45.06 -2.63 -22.04
N ASN A 175 -45.47 -2.14 -23.21
CA ASN A 175 -44.56 -1.95 -24.34
C ASN A 175 -43.51 -0.87 -24.04
N GLU A 176 -43.91 0.26 -23.46
CA GLU A 176 -43.00 1.34 -23.07
C GLU A 176 -42.02 0.91 -21.98
N ASP A 177 -42.51 0.24 -20.93
CA ASP A 177 -41.67 -0.29 -19.85
C ASP A 177 -40.74 -1.40 -20.36
N SER A 178 -41.19 -2.27 -21.26
CA SER A 178 -40.33 -3.31 -21.87
C SER A 178 -39.21 -2.70 -22.70
N ARG A 179 -39.49 -1.61 -23.43
CA ARG A 179 -38.45 -0.87 -24.17
C ARG A 179 -37.45 -0.22 -23.22
N ARG A 180 -37.92 0.45 -22.16
CA ARG A 180 -37.05 1.04 -21.13
C ARG A 180 -36.19 -0.02 -20.44
N LEU A 181 -36.72 -1.21 -20.20
CA LEU A 181 -35.96 -2.34 -19.65
C LEU A 181 -34.84 -2.78 -20.60
N ALA A 182 -35.13 -2.91 -21.90
CA ALA A 182 -34.11 -3.28 -22.89
C ALA A 182 -33.00 -2.22 -22.98
N GLU A 183 -33.38 -0.94 -23.04
CA GLU A 183 -32.42 0.19 -23.06
C GLU A 183 -31.54 0.23 -21.80
N GLY A 184 -32.15 0.02 -20.62
CA GLY A 184 -31.42 -0.02 -19.34
C GLY A 184 -30.49 -1.23 -19.21
N ALA A 185 -30.92 -2.40 -19.70
CA ALA A 185 -30.09 -3.61 -19.71
C ALA A 185 -28.89 -3.48 -20.66
N GLU A 186 -29.09 -2.90 -21.86
CA GLU A 186 -27.99 -2.64 -22.79
C GLU A 186 -26.99 -1.61 -22.25
N ALA A 187 -27.47 -0.57 -21.54
CA ALA A 187 -26.60 0.41 -20.90
C ALA A 187 -25.73 -0.21 -19.80
N LEU A 188 -26.31 -1.11 -18.99
CA LEU A 188 -25.58 -1.89 -17.98
C LEU A 188 -24.51 -2.78 -18.60
N VAL A 189 -24.83 -3.48 -19.71
CA VAL A 189 -23.86 -4.33 -20.42
C VAL A 189 -22.73 -3.49 -20.99
N ARG A 190 -23.01 -2.36 -21.66
CA ARG A 190 -21.96 -1.46 -22.16
C ARG A 190 -21.04 -0.92 -21.07
N TYR A 191 -21.61 -0.62 -19.89
CA TYR A 191 -20.85 -0.17 -18.74
C TYR A 191 -19.95 -1.28 -18.15
N LEU A 192 -20.42 -2.53 -18.11
CA LEU A 192 -19.65 -3.68 -17.62
C LEU A 192 -18.62 -4.22 -18.65
N GLU A 193 -18.92 -4.12 -19.94
CA GLU A 193 -18.04 -4.50 -21.05
C GLU A 193 -16.94 -3.48 -21.34
N ALA A 194 -17.05 -2.27 -20.80
CA ALA A 194 -15.94 -1.33 -20.70
C ALA A 194 -14.88 -1.84 -19.70
N ALA A 195 -14.25 -2.96 -20.02
CA ALA A 195 -13.07 -3.48 -19.34
C ALA A 195 -11.82 -2.66 -19.74
N PRO A 196 -10.82 -2.56 -18.86
CA PRO A 196 -10.10 -1.32 -18.59
C PRO A 196 -8.94 -1.08 -19.55
N ASP A 197 -9.07 -0.10 -20.42
CA ASP A 197 -7.92 0.64 -20.97
C ASP A 197 -7.92 2.11 -20.48
N THR A 198 -8.78 2.44 -19.52
CA THR A 198 -8.96 3.79 -18.99
C THR A 198 -8.58 3.86 -17.52
N ASP A 199 -7.35 3.48 -17.22
CA ASP A 199 -6.73 3.84 -15.94
C ASP A 199 -6.52 5.38 -15.85
N GLU A 200 -6.62 6.09 -16.98
CA GLU A 200 -6.48 7.55 -17.11
C GLU A 200 -7.80 8.35 -16.95
N GLU A 201 -8.98 7.83 -17.31
CA GLU A 201 -10.20 8.67 -17.40
C GLU A 201 -11.07 8.72 -16.14
N ILE A 202 -10.81 7.91 -15.09
CA ILE A 202 -11.65 7.87 -13.88
C ILE A 202 -10.78 7.82 -12.60
N ARG A 203 -9.69 8.57 -12.56
CA ARG A 203 -9.03 8.88 -11.28
C ARG A 203 -9.66 10.16 -10.74
N SER A 204 -10.01 10.19 -9.46
CA SER A 204 -10.35 11.47 -8.84
C SER A 204 -9.11 12.37 -8.87
N PRO A 205 -9.26 13.70 -8.86
CA PRO A 205 -8.11 14.62 -8.76
C PRO A 205 -7.17 14.28 -7.59
N LEU A 206 -7.73 13.75 -6.51
CA LEU A 206 -6.98 13.30 -5.35
C LEU A 206 -6.18 12.01 -5.65
N ASP A 207 -6.74 11.06 -6.40
CA ASP A 207 -6.05 9.82 -6.77
C ASP A 207 -4.95 10.07 -7.80
N GLU A 208 -5.16 10.97 -8.75
CA GLU A 208 -4.11 11.46 -9.66
C GLU A 208 -2.93 12.03 -8.88
N MET A 209 -3.19 12.94 -7.93
CA MET A 209 -2.16 13.51 -7.06
C MET A 209 -1.40 12.42 -6.29
N HIS A 210 -2.10 11.46 -5.68
CA HIS A 210 -1.43 10.39 -4.96
C HIS A 210 -0.62 9.47 -5.86
N ALA A 211 -1.09 9.18 -7.08
CA ALA A 211 -0.35 8.38 -8.05
C ALA A 211 0.95 9.09 -8.47
N TYR A 212 0.89 10.40 -8.74
CA TYR A 212 2.06 11.24 -9.01
C TYR A 212 3.08 11.20 -7.85
N LEU A 213 2.61 11.34 -6.60
CA LEU A 213 3.49 11.28 -5.43
C LEU A 213 4.08 9.88 -5.23
N ALA A 214 3.28 8.83 -5.42
CA ALA A 214 3.72 7.44 -5.31
C ALA A 214 4.79 7.08 -6.34
N ALA A 215 4.69 7.58 -7.58
CA ALA A 215 5.70 7.39 -8.61
C ALA A 215 7.08 7.96 -8.20
N LYS A 216 7.10 8.95 -7.30
CA LYS A 216 8.31 9.55 -6.73
C LYS A 216 8.66 9.01 -5.33
N ASP A 217 8.04 7.91 -4.89
CA ASP A 217 8.20 7.36 -3.53
C ASP A 217 7.91 8.41 -2.43
N TYR A 218 7.02 9.37 -2.73
CA TYR A 218 6.67 10.51 -1.86
C TYR A 218 7.87 11.38 -1.46
N SER A 219 9.01 11.27 -2.15
CA SER A 219 10.21 12.04 -1.89
C SER A 219 10.51 12.98 -3.06
N ILE A 220 10.52 14.29 -2.78
CA ILE A 220 10.69 15.34 -3.79
C ILE A 220 11.84 16.24 -3.34
N PRO A 221 13.09 15.91 -3.71
CA PRO A 221 14.27 16.66 -3.26
C PRO A 221 14.22 18.15 -3.63
N GLU A 222 13.49 18.52 -4.67
CA GLU A 222 13.36 19.89 -5.16
C GLU A 222 12.75 20.83 -4.11
N VAL A 223 11.82 20.33 -3.27
CA VAL A 223 11.20 21.11 -2.20
C VAL A 223 12.08 21.26 -0.95
N GLU A 224 13.20 20.55 -0.86
CA GLU A 224 14.20 20.72 0.20
C GLU A 224 15.13 21.92 -0.07
N SER A 225 15.13 22.46 -1.29
CA SER A 225 15.97 23.59 -1.66
C SER A 225 15.32 24.92 -1.26
N SER A 226 16.12 25.91 -0.85
CA SER A 226 15.65 27.25 -0.46
C SER A 226 14.98 28.05 -1.59
N VAL A 227 15.10 27.60 -2.85
CA VAL A 227 14.45 28.17 -4.04
C VAL A 227 13.30 27.28 -4.52
N GLY A 228 12.92 26.26 -3.73
CA GLY A 228 11.91 25.26 -4.07
C GLY A 228 10.56 25.89 -4.38
N ASP A 229 10.15 26.91 -3.61
CA ASP A 229 8.84 27.57 -3.75
C ASP A 229 8.57 28.09 -5.17
N ALA A 230 9.55 28.79 -5.76
CA ALA A 230 9.43 29.34 -7.11
C ALA A 230 9.42 28.26 -8.21
N ARG A 231 9.84 27.04 -7.90
CA ARG A 231 9.92 25.91 -8.83
C ARG A 231 8.68 25.01 -8.77
N ILE A 232 7.88 25.08 -7.71
CA ILE A 232 6.70 24.21 -7.53
C ILE A 232 5.76 24.28 -8.73
N GLY A 233 5.40 25.49 -9.18
CA GLY A 233 4.52 25.65 -10.34
C GLY A 233 5.09 25.01 -11.62
N ALA A 234 6.40 25.10 -11.83
CA ALA A 234 7.07 24.45 -12.97
C ALA A 234 7.11 22.92 -12.83
N ILE A 235 7.33 22.40 -11.61
CA ILE A 235 7.32 20.96 -11.32
C ILE A 235 5.93 20.37 -11.62
N VAL A 236 4.87 21.02 -11.16
CA VAL A 236 3.49 20.59 -11.40
C VAL A 236 3.12 20.69 -12.88
N ALA A 237 3.56 21.73 -13.58
CA ALA A 237 3.30 21.90 -15.01
C ALA A 237 4.01 20.86 -15.89
N GLN A 238 5.13 20.29 -15.43
CA GLN A 238 5.90 19.26 -16.14
C GLN A 238 5.46 17.83 -15.79
N ALA A 239 4.54 17.66 -14.83
CA ALA A 239 4.05 16.35 -14.42
C ALA A 239 2.94 15.88 -15.36
N GLU A 240 3.30 15.00 -16.31
CA GLU A 240 2.35 14.41 -17.26
C GLU A 240 1.29 13.55 -16.56
N GLU A 241 1.60 12.99 -15.38
CA GLU A 241 0.69 12.15 -14.60
C GLU A 241 -0.44 12.94 -13.90
N LEU A 242 -0.32 14.27 -13.82
CA LEU A 242 -1.37 15.17 -13.32
C LEU A 242 -2.18 15.68 -14.51
N ALA A 243 -3.18 14.91 -14.93
CA ALA A 243 -3.97 15.20 -16.12
C ALA A 243 -4.96 16.35 -15.87
N SER A 244 -5.64 16.34 -14.72
CA SER A 244 -6.67 17.33 -14.38
C SER A 244 -6.12 18.57 -13.67
N ASP A 245 -6.76 19.72 -13.91
CA ASP A 245 -6.44 20.97 -13.20
C ASP A 245 -6.69 20.86 -11.70
N GLY A 246 -7.68 20.06 -11.30
CA GLY A 246 -7.93 19.74 -9.90
C GLY A 246 -6.73 19.01 -9.27
N ALA A 247 -6.15 18.03 -9.97
CA ALA A 247 -5.00 17.28 -9.48
C ALA A 247 -3.76 18.18 -9.37
N ARG A 248 -3.53 19.04 -10.37
CA ARG A 248 -2.46 20.06 -10.35
C ARG A 248 -2.59 20.99 -9.15
N HIS A 249 -3.80 21.50 -8.89
CA HIS A 249 -4.04 22.38 -7.75
C HIS A 249 -3.81 21.69 -6.40
N LEU A 250 -4.27 20.44 -6.25
CA LEU A 250 -4.04 19.64 -5.04
C LEU A 250 -2.55 19.36 -4.84
N ALA A 251 -1.85 18.97 -5.90
CA ALA A 251 -0.41 18.72 -5.88
C ALA A 251 0.37 19.98 -5.50
N GLU A 252 0.10 21.11 -6.14
CA GLU A 252 0.74 22.40 -5.83
C GLU A 252 0.56 22.79 -4.36
N ARG A 253 -0.68 22.71 -3.86
CA ARG A 253 -0.98 22.98 -2.44
C ARG A 253 -0.20 22.05 -1.50
N TRP A 254 -0.12 20.77 -1.82
CA TRP A 254 0.64 19.80 -1.04
C TRP A 254 2.15 20.09 -1.09
N LEU A 255 2.71 20.38 -2.26
CA LEU A 255 4.13 20.71 -2.42
C LEU A 255 4.52 21.98 -1.67
N HIS A 256 3.66 23.01 -1.65
CA HIS A 256 3.91 24.19 -0.82
C HIS A 256 3.90 23.86 0.67
N GLN A 257 3.05 22.93 1.11
CA GLN A 257 3.08 22.44 2.50
C GLN A 257 4.39 21.71 2.79
N CYS A 258 4.82 20.82 1.91
CA CYS A 258 6.10 20.11 2.03
C CYS A 258 7.29 21.08 2.07
N TYR A 259 7.30 22.12 1.23
CA TYR A 259 8.33 23.16 1.24
C TYR A 259 8.36 23.90 2.58
N ARG A 260 7.21 24.35 3.11
CA ARG A 260 7.16 25.01 4.44
C ARG A 260 7.67 24.11 5.54
N ASP A 261 7.28 22.84 5.52
CA ASP A 261 7.74 21.87 6.51
C ASP A 261 9.26 21.63 6.37
N ALA A 262 9.80 21.57 5.15
CA ALA A 262 11.25 21.41 4.90
C ALA A 262 12.07 22.62 5.35
N GLN A 263 11.54 23.83 5.20
CA GLN A 263 12.17 25.05 5.71
C GLN A 263 12.17 25.11 7.24
N ALA A 264 11.14 24.56 7.90
CA ALA A 264 11.05 24.49 9.35
C ALA A 264 11.88 23.33 9.95
N LEU A 265 12.01 22.22 9.23
CA LEU A 265 12.81 21.07 9.62
C LEU A 265 13.60 20.53 8.40
N PRO A 266 14.82 21.04 8.17
CA PRO A 266 15.68 20.59 7.09
C PRO A 266 15.98 19.09 7.17
N LEU A 267 16.12 18.43 6.02
CA LEU A 267 16.38 16.99 5.97
C LEU A 267 17.66 16.58 6.70
N SER A 268 18.71 17.43 6.69
CA SER A 268 19.95 17.17 7.43
C SER A 268 19.71 16.99 8.93
N ASP A 269 18.92 17.88 9.51
CA ASP A 269 18.71 17.97 10.95
C ASP A 269 17.79 16.82 11.40
N LEU A 270 16.79 16.52 10.58
CA LEU A 270 15.94 15.34 10.77
C LEU A 270 16.74 14.04 10.68
N ARG A 271 17.67 13.91 9.72
CA ARG A 271 18.55 12.73 9.63
C ARG A 271 19.40 12.56 10.88
N GLU A 272 19.96 13.64 11.41
CA GLU A 272 20.76 13.60 12.64
C GLU A 272 19.92 13.22 13.86
N ALA A 273 18.69 13.74 13.97
CA ALA A 273 17.78 13.37 15.04
C ALA A 273 17.37 11.89 14.95
N ILE A 274 17.04 11.39 13.76
CA ILE A 274 16.70 9.97 13.54
C ILE A 274 17.89 9.06 13.85
N ALA A 275 19.12 9.47 13.51
CA ALA A 275 20.31 8.69 13.84
C ALA A 275 20.50 8.52 15.36
N ARG A 276 20.04 9.49 16.17
CA ARG A 276 20.16 9.47 17.64
C ARG A 276 18.98 8.80 18.34
N HIS A 277 17.75 9.05 17.88
CA HIS A 277 16.52 8.67 18.58
C HIS A 277 15.70 7.60 17.83
N GLY A 278 16.10 7.23 16.62
CA GLY A 278 15.29 6.40 15.72
C GLY A 278 14.04 7.13 15.22
N LEU A 279 13.10 6.39 14.63
CA LEU A 279 11.83 6.92 14.11
C LEU A 279 10.72 7.01 15.19
N ASP A 280 11.07 7.29 16.44
CA ASP A 280 10.05 7.50 17.49
C ASP A 280 9.55 8.95 17.43
N PRO A 281 8.28 9.20 17.04
CA PRO A 281 7.78 10.55 16.86
C PRO A 281 7.76 11.37 18.16
N GLU A 282 7.58 10.75 19.32
CA GLU A 282 7.56 11.47 20.60
C GLU A 282 8.97 11.95 20.96
N ALA A 283 9.95 11.04 20.93
CA ALA A 283 11.34 11.36 21.21
C ALA A 283 11.92 12.38 20.20
N LEU A 284 11.54 12.27 18.93
CA LEU A 284 11.95 13.22 17.90
C LEU A 284 11.32 14.60 18.10
N ALA A 285 10.04 14.68 18.46
CA ALA A 285 9.36 15.94 18.71
C ALA A 285 9.97 16.67 19.92
N GLU A 286 10.28 15.95 20.99
CA GLU A 286 10.95 16.51 22.17
C GLU A 286 12.38 16.98 21.85
N ALA A 287 13.16 16.17 21.12
CA ALA A 287 14.54 16.51 20.78
C ALA A 287 14.66 17.72 19.83
N LEU A 288 13.66 17.94 18.97
CA LEU A 288 13.64 19.02 17.98
C LEU A 288 12.81 20.24 18.40
N ASP A 289 12.08 20.16 19.52
CA ASP A 289 11.11 21.17 19.97
C ASP A 289 10.09 21.55 18.87
N LEU A 290 9.50 20.52 18.24
CA LEU A 290 8.58 20.68 17.10
C LEU A 290 7.22 20.03 17.35
N GLY A 291 6.18 20.63 16.76
CA GLY A 291 4.83 20.08 16.79
C GLY A 291 4.70 18.78 15.99
N LEU A 292 3.99 17.81 16.57
CA LEU A 292 3.75 16.49 15.96
C LEU A 292 3.17 16.52 14.54
N PRO A 293 2.21 17.41 14.16
CA PRO A 293 1.70 17.46 12.79
C PRO A 293 2.77 17.71 11.73
N LEU A 294 3.69 18.65 11.98
CA LEU A 294 4.80 18.95 11.09
C LEU A 294 5.75 17.76 11.01
N LEU A 295 6.11 17.20 12.16
CA LEU A 295 6.99 16.03 12.23
C LEU A 295 6.41 14.84 11.46
N PHE A 296 5.10 14.56 11.60
CA PHE A 296 4.44 13.46 10.88
C PHE A 296 4.53 13.64 9.37
N ARG A 297 4.30 14.85 8.85
CA ARG A 297 4.44 15.15 7.42
C ARG A 297 5.88 14.98 6.96
N ARG A 298 6.87 15.45 7.73
CA ARG A 298 8.30 15.28 7.39
C ARG A 298 8.73 13.83 7.37
N LEU A 299 8.34 13.04 8.37
CA LEU A 299 8.63 11.60 8.43
C LEU A 299 7.99 10.87 7.24
N ALA A 300 6.76 11.22 6.87
CA ALA A 300 6.07 10.60 5.75
C ALA A 300 6.72 10.89 4.39
N MET A 301 7.47 11.98 4.23
CA MET A 301 8.15 12.32 2.97
C MET A 301 9.60 11.82 2.91
N LEU A 302 10.07 11.10 3.94
CA LEU A 302 11.40 10.50 3.92
C LEU A 302 11.53 9.44 2.82
N PRO A 303 12.71 9.32 2.17
CA PRO A 303 12.96 8.28 1.18
C PRO A 303 12.79 6.88 1.78
N SER A 304 11.85 6.10 1.24
CA SER A 304 11.52 4.77 1.81
C SER A 304 12.70 3.79 1.72
N LYS A 305 13.61 4.00 0.75
CA LYS A 305 14.84 3.20 0.59
C LYS A 305 15.83 3.36 1.75
N GLU A 306 15.83 4.50 2.43
CA GLU A 306 16.78 4.82 3.51
C GLU A 306 16.15 4.53 4.88
N PHE A 307 14.88 4.88 5.08
CA PHE A 307 14.22 4.84 6.39
C PHE A 307 13.14 3.74 6.53
N GLY A 308 12.88 2.98 5.46
CA GLY A 308 11.80 2.01 5.41
C GLY A 308 10.42 2.65 5.13
N PRO A 309 9.36 1.82 5.04
CA PRO A 309 8.02 2.31 4.75
C PRO A 309 7.45 3.12 5.91
N ILE A 310 7.08 4.37 5.66
CA ILE A 310 6.37 5.24 6.61
C ILE A 310 5.07 5.68 5.96
N GLY A 311 3.95 5.45 6.64
CA GLY A 311 2.62 5.77 6.16
C GLY A 311 2.06 7.01 6.82
N LEU A 312 1.15 7.67 6.13
CA LEU A 312 0.45 8.83 6.66
C LEU A 312 -0.97 8.86 6.12
N VAL A 313 -1.93 9.03 7.01
CA VAL A 313 -3.32 9.30 6.66
C VAL A 313 -3.72 10.62 7.29
N SER A 314 -4.41 11.48 6.56
CA SER A 314 -5.08 12.63 7.15
C SER A 314 -6.54 12.71 6.74
N CYS A 315 -7.38 13.24 7.62
CA CYS A 315 -8.79 13.49 7.34
C CYS A 315 -9.29 14.79 7.94
N ASP A 316 -10.35 15.33 7.34
CA ASP A 316 -11.10 16.44 7.91
C ASP A 316 -12.11 15.96 8.98
N ALA A 317 -12.85 16.91 9.55
CA ALA A 317 -13.86 16.63 10.57
C ALA A 317 -15.03 15.75 10.08
N SER A 318 -15.24 15.59 8.77
CA SER A 318 -16.23 14.64 8.22
C SER A 318 -15.72 13.19 8.18
N GLY A 319 -14.42 13.01 8.42
CA GLY A 319 -13.72 11.73 8.26
C GLY A 319 -13.34 11.44 6.80
N THR A 320 -13.45 12.43 5.91
CA THR A 320 -13.00 12.30 4.52
C THR A 320 -11.49 12.43 4.46
N PHE A 321 -10.82 11.52 3.76
CA PHE A 321 -9.36 11.54 3.64
C PHE A 321 -8.88 12.68 2.75
N LEU A 322 -7.91 13.44 3.27
CA LEU A 322 -7.25 14.54 2.57
C LEU A 322 -5.91 14.10 1.98
N PHE A 323 -5.24 13.15 2.63
CA PHE A 323 -3.96 12.60 2.19
C PHE A 323 -3.80 11.14 2.62
N ARG A 324 -3.17 10.33 1.76
CA ARG A 324 -2.95 8.89 1.95
C ARG A 324 -1.58 8.49 1.40
N LYS A 325 -0.69 8.03 2.28
CA LYS A 325 0.53 7.29 1.95
C LYS A 325 0.39 5.87 2.54
N PRO A 326 0.22 4.83 1.72
CA PRO A 326 0.03 3.46 2.17
C PRO A 326 1.33 2.84 2.70
N VAL A 327 1.18 1.78 3.49
CA VAL A 327 2.28 0.95 3.97
C VAL A 327 1.94 -0.53 3.88
N PRO A 328 2.95 -1.42 3.78
CA PRO A 328 2.73 -2.85 3.86
C PRO A 328 1.97 -3.24 5.14
N GLY A 329 1.05 -4.20 5.03
CA GLY A 329 0.28 -4.71 6.17
C GLY A 329 -0.85 -3.80 6.66
N PHE A 330 -1.03 -2.60 6.10
CA PHE A 330 -2.13 -1.70 6.47
C PHE A 330 -2.80 -1.08 5.24
N SER A 331 -3.99 -1.58 4.90
CA SER A 331 -4.76 -1.10 3.74
C SER A 331 -5.59 0.13 4.10
N ILE A 332 -5.32 1.25 3.43
CA ILE A 332 -6.12 2.47 3.54
C ILE A 332 -7.19 2.47 2.43
N PRO A 333 -8.49 2.55 2.74
CA PRO A 333 -9.53 2.56 1.72
C PRO A 333 -9.47 3.84 0.89
N GLN A 334 -9.82 3.73 -0.39
CA GLN A 334 -9.80 4.89 -1.29
C GLN A 334 -10.98 5.85 -1.04
N GLY A 335 -12.14 5.32 -0.67
CA GLY A 335 -13.33 6.10 -0.34
C GLY A 335 -13.52 6.35 1.16
N ALA A 336 -14.68 6.93 1.50
CA ALA A 336 -15.11 7.12 2.88
C ALA A 336 -15.41 5.77 3.57
N GLY A 337 -15.57 5.80 4.90
CA GLY A 337 -16.05 4.64 5.66
C GLY A 337 -14.96 3.74 6.25
N ALA A 338 -13.76 4.27 6.47
CA ALA A 338 -12.70 3.58 7.21
C ALA A 338 -13.13 3.18 8.63
N CYS A 339 -12.48 2.16 9.20
CA CYS A 339 -12.82 1.65 10.53
C CYS A 339 -12.75 2.74 11.61
N SER A 340 -13.86 2.96 12.32
CA SER A 340 -13.97 3.97 13.38
C SER A 340 -13.05 3.73 14.58
N LEU A 341 -12.46 2.53 14.69
CA LEU A 341 -11.52 2.17 15.76
C LEU A 341 -10.09 2.68 15.51
N TRP A 342 -9.83 3.28 14.34
CA TRP A 342 -8.54 3.91 14.05
C TRP A 342 -8.31 5.12 14.98
N PRO A 343 -7.13 5.26 15.61
CA PRO A 343 -6.79 6.40 16.46
C PRO A 343 -6.96 7.77 15.80
N LEU A 344 -6.86 7.82 14.47
CA LEU A 344 -7.15 9.00 13.64
C LEU A 344 -8.47 9.70 14.05
N PHE A 345 -9.55 8.94 14.22
CA PHE A 345 -10.85 9.52 14.58
C PHE A 345 -10.94 9.92 16.05
N GLY A 346 -10.19 9.25 16.92
CA GLY A 346 -10.03 9.64 18.33
C GLY A 346 -9.38 11.02 18.46
N ALA A 347 -8.37 11.31 17.62
CA ALA A 347 -7.69 12.60 17.58
C ALA A 347 -8.61 13.75 17.16
N LEU A 348 -9.55 13.53 16.22
CA LEU A 348 -10.56 14.54 15.87
C LEU A 348 -11.49 14.86 17.05
N LEU A 349 -11.89 13.83 17.81
CA LEU A 349 -12.77 14.00 18.97
C LEU A 349 -12.05 14.67 20.15
N ASN A 350 -10.73 14.48 20.27
CA ASN A 350 -9.91 14.99 21.37
C ASN A 350 -8.68 15.74 20.81
N PRO A 351 -8.86 16.92 20.20
CA PRO A 351 -7.81 17.58 19.41
C PRO A 351 -6.59 18.04 20.20
N LEU A 352 -6.66 18.03 21.53
CA LEU A 352 -5.56 18.36 22.44
C LEU A 352 -4.82 17.12 22.97
N THR A 353 -5.15 15.92 22.48
CA THR A 353 -4.59 14.65 22.96
C THR A 353 -3.90 13.92 21.82
N ALA A 354 -2.67 13.47 22.06
CA ALA A 354 -1.99 12.53 21.19
C ALA A 354 -2.45 11.11 21.49
N HIS A 355 -2.67 10.32 20.44
CA HIS A 355 -3.10 8.93 20.55
C HIS A 355 -2.02 8.02 19.98
N VAL A 356 -1.67 6.97 20.71
CA VAL A 356 -0.77 5.91 20.24
C VAL A 356 -1.47 4.57 20.43
N ALA A 357 -1.40 3.70 19.42
CA ALA A 357 -1.85 2.32 19.55
C ALA A 357 -1.11 1.41 18.56
N PRO A 358 -0.64 0.23 18.99
CA PRO A 358 -0.34 -0.85 18.07
C PRO A 358 -1.64 -1.30 17.41
N LEU A 359 -1.66 -1.37 16.08
CA LEU A 359 -2.80 -1.83 15.30
C LEU A 359 -2.46 -3.14 14.59
N LEU A 360 -3.44 -4.04 14.52
CA LEU A 360 -3.40 -5.20 13.64
C LEU A 360 -4.63 -5.13 12.73
N GLN A 361 -4.40 -4.94 11.44
CA GLN A 361 -5.52 -4.88 10.50
C GLN A 361 -5.96 -6.28 10.11
N ALA A 362 -7.19 -6.63 10.45
CA ALA A 362 -7.78 -7.94 10.19
C ALA A 362 -7.85 -8.23 8.68
N GLY A 363 -7.40 -9.42 8.27
CA GLY A 363 -7.30 -9.82 6.87
C GLY A 363 -6.23 -10.88 6.64
N ARG A 364 -5.79 -11.04 5.39
CA ARG A 364 -4.78 -12.03 4.99
C ARG A 364 -3.33 -11.63 5.30
N ASN A 365 -3.03 -10.33 5.37
CA ASN A 365 -1.67 -9.83 5.54
C ASN A 365 -1.55 -9.06 6.87
N GLN A 366 -1.61 -9.81 7.98
CA GLN A 366 -1.66 -9.28 9.34
C GLN A 366 -0.26 -8.93 9.84
N MET A 367 0.19 -7.71 9.56
CA MET A 367 1.41 -7.17 10.17
C MET A 367 1.04 -6.11 11.22
N PRO A 368 1.61 -6.17 12.43
CA PRO A 368 1.48 -5.10 13.39
C PRO A 368 2.06 -3.80 12.84
N VAL A 369 1.30 -2.72 13.04
CA VAL A 369 1.70 -1.36 12.68
C VAL A 369 1.54 -0.46 13.89
N MET A 370 2.59 0.24 14.28
CA MET A 370 2.44 1.32 15.26
C MET A 370 1.74 2.49 14.61
N SER A 371 0.65 2.94 15.23
CA SER A 371 -0.06 4.16 14.84
C SER A 371 0.11 5.25 15.87
N TYR A 372 0.37 6.46 15.39
CA TYR A 372 0.40 7.69 16.18
C TYR A 372 -0.56 8.68 15.53
N ALA A 373 -1.48 9.26 16.29
CA ALA A 373 -2.49 10.18 15.77
C ALA A 373 -2.60 11.47 16.60
N VAL A 374 -2.72 12.59 15.89
CA VAL A 374 -2.87 13.93 16.46
C VAL A 374 -3.81 14.77 15.61
N ALA A 375 -4.38 15.83 16.18
CA ALA A 375 -5.11 16.83 15.43
C ALA A 375 -4.27 18.08 15.21
N GLU A 376 -4.49 18.72 14.07
CA GLU A 376 -3.94 20.01 13.69
C GLU A 376 -5.09 21.01 13.47
N THR A 377 -4.92 22.22 14.00
CA THR A 377 -5.84 23.32 13.76
C THR A 377 -5.44 24.03 12.47
N VAL A 378 -6.22 23.84 11.41
CA VAL A 378 -5.97 24.44 10.09
C VAL A 378 -6.54 25.84 9.97
N SER A 379 -7.55 26.18 10.78
CA SER A 379 -8.05 27.56 10.90
C SER A 379 -8.39 27.88 12.35
N PRO A 380 -8.06 29.10 12.82
CA PRO A 380 -8.24 29.46 14.21
C PRO A 380 -9.73 29.54 14.56
N SER A 381 -10.04 29.21 15.82
CA SER A 381 -11.37 29.42 16.37
C SER A 381 -11.72 30.90 16.39
N ARG A 382 -12.94 31.24 15.96
CA ARG A 382 -13.49 32.59 16.02
C ARG A 382 -14.91 32.51 16.58
N PHE A 383 -15.38 33.56 17.26
CA PHE A 383 -16.79 33.60 17.68
C PHE A 383 -17.78 33.46 16.53
N SER A 384 -17.36 33.84 15.31
CA SER A 384 -18.16 33.73 14.09
C SER A 384 -18.00 32.42 13.32
N ALA A 385 -17.02 31.57 13.66
CA ALA A 385 -16.73 30.35 12.92
C ALA A 385 -15.97 29.32 13.77
N ALA A 386 -16.42 28.07 13.72
CA ALA A 386 -15.71 26.95 14.34
C ALA A 386 -14.29 26.79 13.75
N PRO A 387 -13.32 26.33 14.55
CA PRO A 387 -11.98 26.04 14.03
C PRO A 387 -12.05 24.90 13.01
N GLY A 388 -11.26 25.02 11.96
CA GLY A 388 -10.99 23.92 11.05
C GLY A 388 -10.01 22.96 11.70
N LEU A 389 -10.36 21.68 11.74
CA LEU A 389 -9.52 20.61 12.29
C LEU A 389 -9.20 19.59 11.21
N THR A 390 -7.98 19.08 11.25
CA THR A 390 -7.53 17.93 10.47
C THR A 390 -6.84 16.96 11.41
N ALA A 391 -7.16 15.67 11.34
CA ALA A 391 -6.39 14.66 12.04
C ALA A 391 -5.34 14.07 11.12
N LEU A 392 -4.18 13.74 11.69
CA LEU A 392 -3.10 13.03 11.02
C LEU A 392 -2.83 11.75 11.81
N MET A 393 -2.60 10.65 11.10
CA MET A 393 -2.19 9.37 11.67
C MET A 393 -0.97 8.85 10.93
N LEU A 394 0.17 8.82 11.62
CA LEU A 394 1.42 8.22 11.15
C LEU A 394 1.40 6.71 11.39
N LEU A 395 1.90 5.95 10.43
CA LEU A 395 1.92 4.49 10.46
C LEU A 395 3.36 3.99 10.28
N LEU A 396 3.85 3.21 11.24
CA LEU A 396 5.19 2.63 11.24
C LEU A 396 5.10 1.09 11.29
N PRO A 397 5.24 0.38 10.15
CA PRO A 397 5.18 -1.07 10.08
C PRO A 397 6.33 -1.75 10.83
N GLY A 398 6.07 -2.91 11.42
CA GLY A 398 7.10 -3.75 12.03
C GLY A 398 7.73 -3.17 13.30
N ARG A 399 7.22 -2.05 13.81
CA ARG A 399 7.51 -1.56 15.16
C ARG A 399 6.40 -2.00 16.10
N VAL A 400 6.78 -2.25 17.36
CA VAL A 400 5.86 -2.38 18.50
C VAL A 400 6.44 -1.48 19.59
N ALA A 401 5.66 -0.56 20.15
CA ALA A 401 6.15 0.38 21.16
C ALA A 401 6.58 -0.33 22.46
N ASP A 402 5.90 -1.42 22.80
CA ASP A 402 6.21 -2.33 23.90
C ASP A 402 5.65 -3.72 23.55
N ASP A 403 6.48 -4.77 23.59
CA ASP A 403 6.07 -6.17 23.30
C ASP A 403 4.92 -6.65 24.20
N ARG A 404 4.60 -5.91 25.27
CA ARG A 404 3.54 -6.22 26.23
C ARG A 404 2.16 -5.69 25.86
N GLN A 405 2.04 -4.78 24.89
CA GLN A 405 0.76 -4.19 24.53
C GLN A 405 0.13 -4.93 23.34
N GLU A 406 -0.94 -5.67 23.59
CA GLU A 406 -1.65 -6.40 22.53
C GLU A 406 -2.16 -5.43 21.44
N PRO A 407 -1.84 -5.69 20.16
CA PRO A 407 -2.33 -4.88 19.07
C PRO A 407 -3.86 -4.83 19.02
N ARG A 408 -4.42 -3.62 18.87
CA ARG A 408 -5.85 -3.46 18.64
C ARG A 408 -6.19 -3.98 17.26
N VAL A 409 -7.06 -4.98 17.21
CA VAL A 409 -7.59 -5.51 15.94
C VAL A 409 -8.56 -4.49 15.32
N VAL A 410 -8.27 -4.06 14.10
CA VAL A 410 -9.07 -3.09 13.34
C VAL A 410 -9.37 -3.60 11.93
N GLY A 411 -10.37 -3.02 11.25
CA GLY A 411 -10.65 -3.32 9.83
C GLY A 411 -10.15 -2.24 8.88
N ALA A 412 -10.23 -2.50 7.57
CA ALA A 412 -10.13 -1.45 6.53
C ALA A 412 -11.43 -0.63 6.50
N THR A 413 -12.54 -1.31 6.19
CA THR A 413 -13.92 -0.83 6.22
C THR A 413 -14.80 -1.93 6.83
N CYS A 414 -16.01 -1.61 7.26
CA CYS A 414 -16.89 -2.59 7.89
C CYS A 414 -17.32 -3.70 6.92
N ARG A 415 -17.65 -3.35 5.67
CA ARG A 415 -18.11 -4.29 4.61
C ARG A 415 -17.14 -5.42 4.29
N VAL A 416 -15.83 -5.22 4.44
CA VAL A 416 -14.81 -6.24 4.15
C VAL A 416 -13.99 -6.63 5.39
N CYS A 417 -14.46 -6.28 6.59
CA CYS A 417 -13.79 -6.65 7.83
C CYS A 417 -14.22 -8.06 8.26
N PRO A 418 -13.30 -9.03 8.43
CA PRO A 418 -13.64 -10.40 8.82
C PRO A 418 -13.98 -10.56 10.31
N VAL A 419 -13.79 -9.52 11.14
CA VAL A 419 -14.08 -9.58 12.57
C VAL A 419 -15.58 -9.74 12.83
N THR A 420 -16.01 -10.90 13.32
CA THR A 420 -17.44 -11.23 13.50
C THR A 420 -18.07 -10.51 14.69
N THR A 421 -17.35 -10.35 15.80
CA THR A 421 -17.85 -9.77 17.07
C THR A 421 -17.42 -8.31 17.29
N CYS A 422 -17.53 -7.45 16.27
CA CYS A 422 -17.11 -6.05 16.37
C CYS A 422 -18.25 -5.14 16.87
N GLY A 423 -18.12 -4.58 18.08
CA GLY A 423 -19.10 -3.64 18.66
C GLY A 423 -19.18 -2.27 17.96
N ALA A 424 -18.19 -1.93 17.12
CA ALA A 424 -18.15 -0.69 16.34
C ALA A 424 -18.62 -0.88 14.87
N ARG A 425 -19.16 -2.06 14.54
CA ARG A 425 -19.57 -2.42 13.18
C ARG A 425 -20.77 -1.56 12.73
N ARG A 426 -20.59 -0.84 11.61
CA ARG A 426 -21.65 0.00 11.01
C ARG A 426 -22.53 -0.73 10.01
N GLU A 427 -21.99 -1.74 9.33
CA GLU A 427 -22.66 -2.51 8.29
C GLU A 427 -22.21 -3.99 8.33
N PRO A 428 -23.05 -4.92 7.84
CA PRO A 428 -22.70 -6.33 7.73
C PRO A 428 -21.43 -6.56 6.89
N SER A 429 -20.63 -7.55 7.27
CA SER A 429 -19.48 -7.96 6.48
C SER A 429 -19.91 -8.86 5.33
N LEU A 430 -19.32 -8.69 4.15
CA LEU A 430 -19.43 -9.63 3.03
C LEU A 430 -18.62 -10.91 3.28
N LEU A 431 -17.68 -10.89 4.23
CA LEU A 431 -16.79 -12.00 4.54
C LEU A 431 -17.29 -12.86 5.72
N GLY A 432 -18.33 -12.42 6.42
CA GLY A 432 -18.98 -13.22 7.47
C GLY A 432 -19.88 -14.27 6.84
N GLU A 433 -19.99 -15.44 7.47
CA GLU A 433 -20.97 -16.45 7.09
C GLU A 433 -22.36 -15.80 6.96
N GLY A 434 -23.05 -16.14 5.88
CA GLY A 434 -24.18 -15.40 5.32
C GLY A 434 -25.34 -15.12 6.28
N PHE A 435 -26.16 -14.16 5.85
CA PHE A 435 -27.44 -13.77 6.41
C PHE A 435 -28.31 -14.94 6.90
#